data_AF-A0A1H7KF77-F1
#
_entry.id   AF-A0A1H7KF77-F1
#
_cell.length_a   1.000
_cell.length_b   1.000
_cell.length_c   1.000
_cell.angle_alpha   90.00
_cell.angle_beta   90.00
_cell.angle_gamma   90.00
#
_symmetry.space_group_name_H-M   'P 1'
#
loop_
_entity.id
_entity.type
_entity.pdbx_description
1 polymer ?
#
loop_
_entity_poly.entity_id
_entity_poly.type
_entity_poly.pdbx_seq_one_letter_code
_entity_poly.pdbx_strand_id
1 'polypeptide(L)'
;MLTQLTKLPAHVFAVKATDKVTGEELKDVLIPGLQRLVDKYGEIYYLLVLDTKVKNFTTGAWLQDLIAGIKHFKKWTRIAVVTDEANVEKFTNMFNYLAPGNAKGFKHDQLKQAISWVSQRTKAEGKTITGLAAGLVGAIALNVVHETLKRRMAHAPRIDQLGKEAIAKSTDKLANYKPSEKNLYAASLASDLVSNSLFYSLIPSTDKNVLWAKSIVYGLGAGLGAVILPAKFGLNDRGVTKTTQTKGLTIAYYLFGALVTAASFSILKKLSNKSY
;
A
#
# COMPACT_ATOMS: atom_id res chain seq x y z
N MET A 1 -22.88 -4.05 -16.53
CA MET A 1 -23.46 -4.98 -15.54
C MET A 1 -22.37 -5.74 -14.80
N LEU A 2 -22.45 -5.82 -13.46
CA LEU A 2 -21.54 -6.61 -12.61
C LEU A 2 -22.24 -7.83 -12.01
N THR A 3 -21.71 -9.04 -12.23
CA THR A 3 -22.31 -10.30 -11.78
C THR A 3 -21.32 -11.16 -11.01
N GLN A 4 -21.76 -11.85 -9.96
CA GLN A 4 -20.88 -12.73 -9.18
C GLN A 4 -20.77 -14.13 -9.82
N LEU A 5 -19.55 -14.67 -9.88
CA LEU A 5 -19.29 -16.05 -10.28
C LEU A 5 -19.27 -16.95 -9.04
N THR A 6 -20.04 -18.05 -9.06
CA THR A 6 -20.29 -18.89 -7.87
C THR A 6 -19.52 -20.21 -7.86
N LYS A 7 -18.97 -20.66 -8.99
CA LYS A 7 -18.24 -21.93 -9.13
C LYS A 7 -16.74 -21.78 -8.81
N LEU A 8 -16.40 -21.23 -7.64
CA LEU A 8 -15.02 -21.06 -7.18
C LEU A 8 -14.87 -21.49 -5.72
N PRO A 9 -13.64 -21.76 -5.24
CA PRO A 9 -13.40 -22.01 -3.83
C PRO A 9 -13.95 -20.90 -2.94
N ALA A 10 -14.45 -21.25 -1.76
CA ALA A 10 -15.20 -20.33 -0.91
C ALA A 10 -14.40 -19.12 -0.40
N HIS A 11 -13.06 -19.15 -0.47
CA HIS A 11 -12.15 -18.04 -0.13
C HIS A 11 -11.82 -17.12 -1.32
N VAL A 12 -12.37 -17.39 -2.50
CA VAL A 12 -12.20 -16.58 -3.70
C VAL A 12 -13.51 -15.87 -4.01
N PHE A 13 -13.44 -14.57 -4.19
CA PHE A 13 -14.56 -13.77 -4.68
C PHE A 13 -14.31 -13.43 -6.13
N ALA A 14 -15.27 -13.75 -6.99
CA ALA A 14 -15.12 -13.57 -8.42
C ALA A 14 -16.32 -12.84 -9.00
N VAL A 15 -16.06 -11.87 -9.85
CA VAL A 15 -17.10 -11.13 -10.57
C VAL A 15 -16.78 -11.05 -12.05
N LYS A 16 -17.84 -11.05 -12.85
CA LYS A 16 -17.80 -10.79 -14.28
C LYS A 16 -18.46 -9.44 -14.54
N ALA A 17 -17.72 -8.56 -15.19
CA ALA A 17 -18.19 -7.27 -15.65
C ALA A 17 -18.44 -7.33 -17.15
N THR A 18 -19.69 -7.10 -17.55
CA THR A 18 -20.10 -6.87 -18.94
C THR A 18 -20.43 -5.39 -19.10
N ASP A 19 -20.28 -4.83 -20.31
CA ASP A 19 -20.65 -3.44 -20.62
C ASP A 19 -20.03 -2.39 -19.67
N LYS A 20 -20.73 -1.28 -19.39
CA LYS A 20 -20.31 -0.27 -18.42
C LYS A 20 -20.70 -0.72 -17.02
N VAL A 21 -19.75 -0.65 -16.08
CA VAL A 21 -19.98 -0.88 -14.64
C VAL A 21 -20.24 0.46 -13.97
N THR A 22 -21.30 0.56 -13.19
CA THR A 22 -21.64 1.79 -12.45
C THR A 22 -21.06 1.78 -11.04
N GLY A 23 -21.02 2.97 -10.41
CA GLY A 23 -20.60 3.12 -9.02
C GLY A 23 -21.49 2.38 -8.02
N GLU A 24 -22.78 2.24 -8.32
CA GLU A 24 -23.79 1.57 -7.50
C GLU A 24 -23.57 0.05 -7.50
N GLU A 25 -23.36 -0.55 -8.68
CA GLU A 25 -23.09 -1.99 -8.81
C GLU A 25 -21.88 -2.44 -7.98
N LEU A 26 -20.90 -1.56 -7.79
CA LEU A 26 -19.74 -1.85 -6.95
C LEU A 26 -20.08 -1.80 -5.47
N LYS A 27 -20.88 -0.82 -5.05
CA LYS A 27 -21.34 -0.70 -3.66
C LYS A 27 -22.23 -1.87 -3.27
N ASP A 28 -23.04 -2.36 -4.22
CA ASP A 28 -24.06 -3.36 -3.93
C ASP A 28 -23.55 -4.80 -4.09
N VAL A 29 -22.64 -5.03 -5.04
CA VAL A 29 -22.14 -6.39 -5.34
C VAL A 29 -20.71 -6.57 -4.85
N LEU A 30 -19.81 -5.67 -5.25
CA LEU A 30 -18.37 -5.89 -5.07
C LEU A 30 -17.94 -5.67 -3.61
N ILE A 31 -18.29 -4.53 -3.01
CA ILE A 31 -17.87 -4.19 -1.65
C ILE A 31 -18.37 -5.24 -0.64
N PRO A 32 -19.65 -5.67 -0.63
CA PRO A 32 -20.12 -6.68 0.30
C PRO A 32 -19.44 -8.04 0.08
N GLY A 33 -19.16 -8.40 -1.18
CA GLY A 33 -18.44 -9.62 -1.52
C GLY A 33 -17.01 -9.67 -0.99
N LEU A 34 -16.27 -8.56 -1.14
CA LEU A 34 -14.94 -8.41 -0.56
C LEU A 34 -14.98 -8.42 0.96
N GLN A 35 -15.95 -7.74 1.58
CA GLN A 35 -16.07 -7.70 3.04
C GLN A 35 -16.31 -9.10 3.62
N ARG A 36 -17.15 -9.93 2.98
CA ARG A 36 -17.34 -11.33 3.39
C ARG A 36 -16.04 -12.14 3.40
N LEU A 37 -15.14 -11.92 2.44
CA LEU A 37 -13.84 -12.59 2.43
C LEU A 37 -12.97 -12.14 3.59
N VAL A 38 -12.93 -10.84 3.86
CA VAL A 38 -12.16 -10.30 4.99
C VAL A 38 -12.68 -10.85 6.31
N ASP A 39 -13.99 -10.82 6.52
CA ASP A 39 -14.60 -11.24 7.78
C ASP A 39 -14.41 -12.74 8.02
N LYS A 40 -14.55 -13.57 6.98
CA LYS A 40 -14.51 -15.03 7.10
C LYS A 40 -13.11 -15.63 7.01
N TYR A 41 -12.25 -15.09 6.16
CA TYR A 41 -10.92 -15.66 5.87
C TYR A 41 -9.77 -14.74 6.22
N GLY A 42 -10.02 -13.46 6.47
CA GLY A 42 -8.98 -12.48 6.79
C GLY A 42 -8.11 -12.06 5.61
N GLU A 43 -8.37 -12.56 4.41
CA GLU A 43 -7.61 -12.35 3.17
C GLU A 43 -8.56 -12.21 1.98
N ILE A 44 -8.16 -11.42 0.98
CA ILE A 44 -8.91 -11.19 -0.25
C ILE A 44 -8.18 -11.87 -1.41
N TYR A 45 -8.86 -12.87 -2.00
CA TYR A 45 -8.52 -13.49 -3.28
C TYR A 45 -9.61 -13.12 -4.27
N TYR A 46 -9.28 -12.34 -5.28
CA TYR A 46 -10.25 -11.69 -6.15
C TYR A 46 -10.01 -12.03 -7.62
N LEU A 47 -11.06 -12.42 -8.33
CA LEU A 47 -11.05 -12.63 -9.78
C LEU A 47 -12.02 -11.65 -10.45
N LEU A 48 -11.52 -10.89 -11.41
CA LEU A 48 -12.31 -10.01 -12.26
C LEU A 48 -12.25 -10.50 -13.71
N VAL A 49 -13.38 -10.89 -14.26
CA VAL A 49 -13.52 -11.20 -15.69
C VAL A 49 -14.14 -9.99 -16.39
N LEU A 50 -13.43 -9.42 -17.37
CA LEU A 50 -13.85 -8.23 -18.12
C LEU A 50 -14.24 -8.62 -19.55
N ASP A 51 -15.54 -8.78 -19.78
CA ASP A 51 -16.16 -8.90 -21.10
C ASP A 51 -16.55 -7.49 -21.61
N THR A 52 -15.66 -6.53 -21.44
CA THR A 52 -15.85 -5.13 -21.83
C THR A 52 -14.49 -4.47 -22.01
N LYS A 53 -14.45 -3.33 -22.70
CA LYS A 53 -13.20 -2.58 -22.88
C LYS A 53 -12.69 -2.14 -21.52
N VAL A 54 -11.40 -2.39 -21.25
CA VAL A 54 -10.74 -2.00 -19.99
C VAL A 54 -10.94 -0.50 -19.69
N LYS A 55 -10.97 0.35 -20.73
CA LYS A 55 -11.24 1.79 -20.61
C LYS A 55 -12.56 2.11 -19.90
N ASN A 56 -13.60 1.31 -20.08
CA ASN A 56 -14.91 1.51 -19.44
C ASN A 56 -14.83 1.31 -17.92
N PHE A 57 -13.84 0.53 -17.45
CA PHE A 57 -13.56 0.29 -16.05
C PHE A 57 -12.60 1.35 -15.48
N THR A 58 -11.54 1.71 -16.22
CA THR A 58 -10.49 2.64 -15.73
C THR A 58 -10.87 4.12 -15.76
N THR A 59 -11.82 4.52 -16.61
CA THR A 59 -12.25 5.92 -16.74
C THR A 59 -13.21 6.33 -15.61
N GLY A 60 -13.69 5.37 -14.81
CA GLY A 60 -14.58 5.63 -13.69
C GLY A 60 -13.83 6.11 -12.46
N ALA A 61 -14.19 7.30 -11.96
CA ALA A 61 -13.74 7.80 -10.65
C ALA A 61 -14.00 6.78 -9.52
N TRP A 62 -15.03 5.93 -9.69
CA TRP A 62 -15.37 4.86 -8.78
C TRP A 62 -14.25 3.85 -8.49
N LEU A 63 -13.28 3.66 -9.41
CA LEU A 63 -12.18 2.70 -9.17
C LEU A 63 -11.28 3.22 -8.06
N GLN A 64 -11.11 4.54 -8.01
CA GLN A 64 -10.41 5.21 -6.92
C GLN A 64 -11.22 5.07 -5.62
N ASP A 65 -12.54 5.23 -5.67
CA ASP A 65 -13.42 5.05 -4.50
C ASP A 65 -13.42 3.61 -3.97
N LEU A 66 -13.29 2.63 -4.84
CA LEU A 66 -13.16 1.22 -4.47
C LEU A 66 -11.85 0.99 -3.74
N ILE A 67 -10.72 1.40 -4.33
CA ILE A 67 -9.39 1.29 -3.70
C ILE A 67 -9.35 2.04 -2.36
N ALA A 68 -9.92 3.25 -2.30
CA ALA A 68 -9.98 4.06 -1.08
C ALA A 68 -10.97 3.51 -0.04
N GLY A 69 -12.08 2.90 -0.48
CA GLY A 69 -13.16 2.38 0.35
C GLY A 69 -12.86 1.00 0.97
N ILE A 70 -11.86 0.28 0.46
CA ILE A 70 -11.42 -0.96 1.07
C ILE A 70 -10.60 -0.65 2.33
N LYS A 71 -11.31 -0.57 3.46
CA LYS A 71 -10.75 -0.44 4.82
C LYS A 71 -9.66 -1.49 5.13
N HIS A 72 -9.64 -2.58 4.36
CA HIS A 72 -8.78 -3.73 4.55
C HIS A 72 -7.74 -3.91 3.42
N PHE A 73 -7.20 -2.80 2.90
CA PHE A 73 -6.22 -2.81 1.79
C PHE A 73 -5.04 -3.77 1.97
N LYS A 74 -4.59 -4.00 3.22
CA LYS A 74 -3.53 -4.96 3.57
C LYS A 74 -3.92 -6.44 3.44
N LYS A 75 -5.19 -6.74 3.15
CA LYS A 75 -5.72 -8.12 3.05
C LYS A 75 -5.74 -8.64 1.63
N TRP A 76 -5.54 -7.78 0.63
CA TRP A 76 -5.39 -8.18 -0.77
C TRP A 76 -4.18 -9.10 -0.92
N THR A 77 -4.44 -10.34 -1.34
CA THR A 77 -3.41 -11.37 -1.44
C THR A 77 -3.16 -11.74 -2.90
N ARG A 78 -4.22 -12.08 -3.65
CA ARG A 78 -4.14 -12.33 -5.10
C ARG A 78 -5.30 -11.68 -5.84
N ILE A 79 -4.97 -11.08 -6.98
CA ILE A 79 -5.92 -10.45 -7.90
C ILE A 79 -5.69 -11.05 -9.29
N ALA A 80 -6.65 -11.77 -9.83
CA ALA A 80 -6.62 -12.21 -11.21
C ALA A 80 -7.54 -11.33 -12.05
N VAL A 81 -7.05 -10.81 -13.17
CA VAL A 81 -7.86 -10.09 -14.15
C VAL A 81 -7.84 -10.87 -15.46
N VAL A 82 -9.02 -11.19 -15.99
CA VAL A 82 -9.20 -11.91 -17.24
C VAL A 82 -9.82 -10.99 -18.27
N THR A 83 -9.17 -10.76 -19.42
CA THR A 83 -9.70 -9.93 -20.51
C THR A 83 -8.97 -10.20 -21.83
N ASP A 84 -9.62 -9.97 -22.98
CA ASP A 84 -9.00 -10.13 -24.31
C ASP A 84 -8.27 -8.87 -24.79
N GLU A 85 -8.39 -7.77 -24.07
CA GLU A 85 -7.70 -6.54 -24.44
C GLU A 85 -6.19 -6.67 -24.21
N ALA A 86 -5.40 -6.30 -25.22
CA ALA A 86 -3.93 -6.25 -25.14
C ALA A 86 -3.41 -5.34 -24.00
N ASN A 87 -4.25 -4.45 -23.46
CA ASN A 87 -3.92 -3.59 -22.32
C ASN A 87 -4.11 -4.27 -20.95
N VAL A 88 -4.46 -5.57 -20.90
CA VAL A 88 -4.62 -6.33 -19.64
C VAL A 88 -3.39 -6.22 -18.75
N GLU A 89 -2.21 -6.26 -19.34
CA GLU A 89 -0.95 -6.17 -18.61
C GLU A 89 -0.82 -4.80 -17.93
N LYS A 90 -1.17 -3.70 -18.62
CA LYS A 90 -1.11 -2.34 -18.04
C LYS A 90 -2.08 -2.20 -16.86
N PHE A 91 -3.30 -2.71 -17.01
CA PHE A 91 -4.32 -2.66 -15.96
C PHE A 91 -3.93 -3.52 -14.75
N THR A 92 -3.47 -4.74 -14.99
CA THR A 92 -3.00 -5.64 -13.92
C THR A 92 -1.76 -5.07 -13.23
N ASN A 93 -0.81 -4.54 -13.99
CA ASN A 93 0.42 -3.96 -13.46
C ASN A 93 0.11 -2.79 -12.51
N MET A 94 -0.91 -1.99 -12.81
CA MET A 94 -1.38 -0.96 -11.89
C MET A 94 -1.81 -1.54 -10.53
N PHE A 95 -2.56 -2.65 -10.52
CA PHE A 95 -2.92 -3.32 -9.26
C PHE A 95 -1.70 -3.92 -8.54
N ASN A 96 -0.72 -4.46 -9.29
CA ASN A 96 0.54 -4.91 -8.71
C ASN A 96 1.28 -3.79 -7.99
N TYR A 97 1.22 -2.56 -8.49
CA TYR A 97 1.95 -1.44 -7.88
C TYR A 97 1.20 -0.79 -6.73
N LEU A 98 -0.12 -0.90 -6.72
CA LEU A 98 -0.97 -0.32 -5.68
C LEU A 98 -1.20 -1.34 -4.56
N ALA A 99 -1.77 -2.50 -4.86
CA ALA A 99 -2.18 -3.47 -3.85
C ALA A 99 -0.95 -4.14 -3.17
N PRO A 100 -1.04 -4.46 -1.88
CA PRO A 100 0.03 -5.19 -1.18
C PRO A 100 0.23 -6.60 -1.73
N GLY A 101 -0.84 -7.25 -2.19
CA GLY A 101 -0.83 -8.56 -2.83
C GLY A 101 -0.28 -8.57 -4.25
N ASN A 102 -0.38 -9.72 -4.90
CA ASN A 102 0.02 -9.91 -6.29
C ASN A 102 -1.19 -9.86 -7.21
N ALA A 103 -1.08 -9.14 -8.32
CA ALA A 103 -2.03 -9.12 -9.41
C ALA A 103 -1.46 -9.83 -10.64
N LYS A 104 -2.29 -10.59 -11.36
CA LYS A 104 -1.90 -11.21 -12.62
C LYS A 104 -3.01 -11.13 -13.67
N GLY A 105 -2.62 -10.76 -14.88
CA GLY A 105 -3.49 -10.64 -16.04
C GLY A 105 -3.50 -11.94 -16.83
N PHE A 106 -4.65 -12.28 -17.39
CA PHE A 106 -4.88 -13.48 -18.18
C PHE A 106 -5.80 -13.14 -19.36
N LYS A 107 -5.68 -13.89 -20.47
CA LYS A 107 -6.63 -13.84 -21.59
C LYS A 107 -7.90 -14.66 -21.28
N HIS A 108 -9.01 -14.47 -22.00
CA HIS A 108 -10.24 -15.23 -21.70
C HIS A 108 -10.07 -16.74 -21.87
N ASP A 109 -9.28 -17.18 -22.84
CA ASP A 109 -8.93 -18.59 -23.03
C ASP A 109 -8.15 -19.18 -21.84
N GLN A 110 -7.54 -18.32 -21.01
CA GLN A 110 -6.81 -18.68 -19.79
C GLN A 110 -7.66 -18.59 -18.52
N LEU A 111 -8.98 -18.43 -18.60
CA LEU A 111 -9.85 -18.32 -17.41
C LEU A 111 -9.63 -19.45 -16.39
N LYS A 112 -9.46 -20.70 -16.85
CA LYS A 112 -9.17 -21.84 -15.95
C LYS A 112 -7.82 -21.67 -15.23
N GLN A 113 -6.81 -21.14 -15.91
CA GLN A 113 -5.50 -20.85 -15.32
C GLN A 113 -5.60 -19.71 -14.31
N ALA A 114 -6.39 -18.68 -14.62
CA ALA A 114 -6.66 -17.57 -13.71
C ALA A 114 -7.32 -18.04 -12.42
N ILE A 115 -8.35 -18.90 -12.53
CA ILE A 115 -9.03 -19.53 -11.38
C ILE A 115 -8.04 -20.36 -10.55
N SER A 116 -7.24 -21.20 -11.20
CA SER A 116 -6.23 -22.01 -10.50
C SER A 116 -5.22 -21.14 -9.75
N TRP A 117 -4.68 -20.12 -10.43
CA TRP A 117 -3.70 -19.22 -9.84
C TRP A 117 -4.28 -18.40 -8.68
N VAL A 118 -5.45 -17.79 -8.83
CA VAL A 118 -6.05 -16.99 -7.74
C VAL A 118 -6.48 -17.87 -6.56
N SER A 119 -6.75 -19.16 -6.78
CA SER A 119 -7.17 -20.07 -5.71
C SER A 119 -6.01 -20.55 -4.83
N GLN A 120 -4.76 -20.48 -5.31
CA GLN A 120 -3.58 -20.86 -4.54
C GLN A 120 -3.39 -19.91 -3.36
N ARG A 121 -3.49 -20.44 -2.14
CA ARG A 121 -3.13 -19.70 -0.93
C ARG A 121 -1.61 -19.56 -0.85
N THR A 122 -1.11 -18.36 -1.13
CA THR A 122 0.29 -18.03 -0.89
C THR A 122 0.46 -17.40 0.49
N LYS A 123 1.51 -17.80 1.22
CA LYS A 123 2.04 -16.98 2.31
C LYS A 123 2.37 -15.61 1.72
N ALA A 124 1.80 -14.54 2.26
CA ALA A 124 1.96 -13.17 1.76
C ALA A 124 3.43 -12.88 1.37
N GLU A 125 3.69 -12.71 0.07
CA GLU A 125 5.05 -12.67 -0.50
C GLU A 125 5.89 -11.44 -0.08
N GLY A 126 5.34 -10.56 0.78
CA GLY A 126 6.05 -9.44 1.43
C GLY A 126 6.31 -9.61 2.93
N LYS A 127 5.70 -10.59 3.62
CA LYS A 127 5.86 -10.80 5.08
C LYS A 127 6.93 -11.83 5.44
N THR A 128 8.01 -11.89 4.65
CA THR A 128 9.18 -12.66 5.04
C THR A 128 10.00 -11.87 6.07
N ILE A 129 10.80 -12.56 6.89
CA ILE A 129 11.76 -11.90 7.79
C ILE A 129 12.66 -10.95 6.98
N THR A 130 13.02 -11.34 5.75
CA THR A 130 13.76 -10.52 4.78
C THR A 130 13.02 -9.23 4.40
N GLY A 131 11.71 -9.31 4.13
CA GLY A 131 10.89 -8.15 3.80
C GLY A 131 10.74 -7.19 4.98
N LEU A 132 10.55 -7.72 6.18
CA LEU A 132 10.51 -6.94 7.42
C LEU A 132 11.85 -6.24 7.70
N ALA A 133 12.96 -6.97 7.55
CA ALA A 133 14.30 -6.43 7.72
C ALA A 133 14.60 -5.31 6.70
N ALA A 134 14.24 -5.52 5.43
CA ALA A 134 14.39 -4.49 4.40
C ALA A 134 13.56 -3.23 4.72
N GLY A 135 12.31 -3.40 5.17
CA GLY A 135 11.46 -2.29 5.59
C GLY A 135 12.04 -1.49 6.76
N LEU A 136 12.63 -2.19 7.75
CA LEU A 136 13.34 -1.55 8.85
C LEU A 136 14.56 -0.76 8.37
N VAL A 137 15.37 -1.31 7.47
CA VAL A 137 16.53 -0.59 6.89
C VAL A 137 16.08 0.68 6.18
N GLY A 138 15.00 0.64 5.41
CA GLY A 138 14.42 1.82 4.77
C GLY A 138 13.94 2.87 5.77
N ALA A 139 13.29 2.45 6.86
CA ALA A 139 12.82 3.34 7.91
C ALA A 139 13.98 4.00 8.69
N ILE A 140 15.05 3.26 8.97
CA ILE A 140 16.28 3.80 9.56
C ILE A 140 16.91 4.83 8.62
N ALA A 141 17.03 4.52 7.33
CA ALA A 141 17.61 5.41 6.34
C ALA A 141 16.82 6.73 6.21
N LEU A 142 15.48 6.63 6.18
CA LEU A 142 14.58 7.79 6.25
C LEU A 142 14.87 8.65 7.49
N ASN A 143 14.96 8.03 8.68
CA ASN A 143 15.22 8.76 9.92
C ASN A 143 16.62 9.40 9.98
N VAL A 144 17.64 8.74 9.45
CA VAL A 144 18.98 9.31 9.33
C VAL A 144 18.97 10.55 8.45
N VAL A 145 18.29 10.50 7.29
CA VAL A 145 18.13 11.67 6.41
C VAL A 145 17.37 12.78 7.14
N HIS A 146 16.30 12.44 7.85
CA HIS A 146 15.49 13.39 8.58
C HIS A 146 16.32 14.13 9.64
N GLU A 147 17.02 13.40 10.51
CA GLU A 147 17.84 13.98 11.57
C GLU A 147 19.04 14.77 11.03
N THR A 148 19.65 14.29 9.94
CA THR A 148 20.81 14.97 9.33
C THR A 148 20.41 16.30 8.70
N LEU A 149 19.35 16.32 7.90
CA LEU A 149 18.96 17.53 7.18
C LEU A 149 18.26 18.54 8.09
N LYS A 150 17.54 18.08 9.12
CA LYS A 150 17.01 18.96 10.18
C LYS A 150 18.08 19.81 10.84
N ARG A 151 19.30 19.30 11.00
CA ARG A 151 20.44 20.03 11.61
C ARG A 151 21.14 20.99 10.64
N ARG A 152 20.95 20.80 9.33
CA ARG A 152 21.71 21.51 8.28
C ARG A 152 20.87 22.46 7.43
N MET A 153 19.54 22.32 7.43
CA MET A 153 18.66 23.09 6.56
C MET A 153 17.52 23.72 7.36
N ALA A 154 17.37 25.05 7.27
CA ALA A 154 16.29 25.77 7.95
C ALA A 154 14.88 25.39 7.45
N HIS A 155 14.78 24.91 6.21
CA HIS A 155 13.52 24.47 5.58
C HIS A 155 13.36 22.94 5.57
N ALA A 156 14.14 22.21 6.38
CA ALA A 156 13.94 20.78 6.54
C ALA A 156 12.53 20.49 7.10
N PRO A 157 11.85 19.46 6.59
CA PRO A 157 10.60 18.97 7.18
C PRO A 157 10.76 18.67 8.67
N ARG A 158 9.74 18.97 9.46
CA ARG A 158 9.67 18.72 10.90
C ARG A 158 8.64 17.63 11.21
N ILE A 159 8.90 16.42 10.72
CA ILE A 159 8.04 15.24 10.95
C ILE A 159 8.05 14.87 12.45
N ASP A 160 9.15 15.14 13.15
CA ASP A 160 9.26 15.01 14.60
C ASP A 160 8.19 15.79 15.36
N GLN A 161 7.83 16.98 14.90
CA GLN A 161 6.78 17.79 15.52
C GLN A 161 5.39 17.18 15.32
N LEU A 162 5.11 16.68 14.12
CA LEU A 162 3.86 15.97 13.81
C LEU A 162 3.69 14.72 14.66
N GLY A 163 4.76 13.93 14.81
CA GLY A 163 4.74 12.72 15.64
C GLY A 163 4.47 13.03 17.12
N LYS A 164 5.13 14.06 17.68
CA LYS A 164 4.87 14.51 19.06
C LYS A 164 3.43 14.96 19.25
N GLU A 165 2.91 15.77 18.34
CA GLU A 165 1.54 16.29 18.40
C GLU A 165 0.50 15.16 18.29
N ALA A 166 0.71 14.21 17.36
CA ALA A 166 -0.16 13.06 17.22
C ALA A 166 -0.21 12.20 18.49
N ILE A 167 0.94 11.96 19.12
CA ILE A 167 1.01 11.22 20.39
C ILE A 167 0.31 12.00 21.49
N ALA A 168 0.62 13.29 21.67
CA ALA A 168 0.01 14.14 22.68
C ALA A 168 -1.52 14.12 22.56
N LYS A 169 -2.05 14.38 21.35
CA LYS A 169 -3.49 14.37 21.06
C LYS A 169 -4.15 13.01 21.32
N SER A 170 -3.44 11.91 21.09
CA SER A 170 -3.93 10.56 21.40
C SER A 170 -3.98 10.27 22.91
N THR A 171 -3.06 10.87 23.66
CA THR A 171 -2.96 10.71 25.12
C THR A 171 -3.82 11.69 25.91
N ASP A 172 -4.28 12.80 25.31
CA ASP A 172 -5.09 13.83 25.98
C ASP A 172 -6.38 13.30 26.62
N LYS A 173 -6.93 12.19 26.10
CA LYS A 173 -8.12 11.53 26.66
C LYS A 173 -7.83 10.62 27.85
N LEU A 174 -6.56 10.28 28.10
CA LEU A 174 -6.17 9.56 29.29
C LEU A 174 -6.05 10.55 30.45
N ALA A 175 -7.13 10.65 31.22
CA ALA A 175 -7.12 11.37 32.49
C ALA A 175 -5.93 10.85 33.31
N ASN A 176 -4.94 11.72 33.58
CA ASN A 176 -3.72 11.48 34.36
C ASN A 176 -2.42 11.09 33.62
N TYR A 177 -2.39 11.03 32.28
CA TYR A 177 -1.13 10.83 31.56
C TYR A 177 -0.78 12.03 30.67
N LYS A 178 0.10 12.91 31.17
CA LYS A 178 0.77 13.97 30.37
C LYS A 178 2.25 13.61 30.21
N PRO A 179 2.67 13.07 29.06
CA PRO A 179 4.05 12.71 28.85
C PRO A 179 4.94 13.97 28.83
N SER A 180 6.14 13.87 29.41
CA SER A 180 7.16 14.92 29.32
C SER A 180 7.62 15.13 27.87
N GLU A 181 8.23 16.27 27.55
CA GLU A 181 8.71 16.55 26.19
C GLU A 181 9.73 15.50 25.69
N LYS A 182 10.62 15.03 26.57
CA LYS A 182 11.59 13.98 26.26
C LYS A 182 10.91 12.65 25.95
N ASN A 183 9.86 12.30 26.71
CA ASN A 183 9.08 11.10 26.48
C ASN A 183 8.27 11.19 25.18
N LEU A 184 7.68 12.36 24.88
CA LEU A 184 7.02 12.62 23.59
C LEU A 184 7.98 12.47 22.42
N TYR A 185 9.20 13.02 22.53
CA TYR A 185 10.21 12.87 21.48
C TYR A 185 10.61 11.41 21.28
N ALA A 186 10.99 10.69 22.34
CA ALA A 186 11.39 9.29 22.25
C ALA A 186 10.25 8.40 21.71
N ALA A 187 9.02 8.60 22.20
CA ALA A 187 7.85 7.88 21.73
C ALA A 187 7.54 8.20 20.26
N SER A 188 7.71 9.46 19.83
CA SER A 188 7.52 9.86 18.43
C SER A 188 8.52 9.18 17.50
N LEU A 189 9.80 9.14 17.88
CA LEU A 189 10.85 8.51 17.09
C LEU A 189 10.66 6.99 16.99
N ALA A 190 10.32 6.35 18.11
CA ALA A 190 10.02 4.92 18.13
C ALA A 190 8.78 4.61 17.30
N SER A 191 7.70 5.39 17.45
CA SER A 191 6.45 5.20 16.71
C SER A 191 6.66 5.42 15.20
N ASP A 192 7.42 6.43 14.83
CA ASP A 192 7.77 6.71 13.43
C ASP A 192 8.59 5.55 12.83
N LEU A 193 9.62 5.08 13.54
CA LEU A 193 10.44 3.95 13.10
C LEU A 193 9.59 2.69 12.89
N VAL A 194 8.75 2.33 13.87
CA VAL A 194 7.89 1.14 13.78
C VAL A 194 6.87 1.29 12.65
N SER A 195 6.20 2.44 12.56
CA SER A 195 5.15 2.67 11.55
C SER A 195 5.72 2.65 10.14
N ASN A 196 6.85 3.32 9.91
CA ASN A 196 7.53 3.33 8.62
C ASN A 196 8.11 1.96 8.26
N SER A 197 8.65 1.21 9.24
CA SER A 197 9.13 -0.17 9.00
C SER A 197 8.00 -1.07 8.51
N LEU A 198 6.84 -1.01 9.17
CA LEU A 198 5.66 -1.77 8.78
C LEU A 198 5.11 -1.32 7.43
N PHE A 199 5.10 -0.02 7.15
CA PHE A 199 4.66 0.50 5.85
C PHE A 199 5.59 0.05 4.71
N TYR A 200 6.90 0.22 4.87
CA TYR A 200 7.88 -0.18 3.86
C TYR A 200 7.99 -1.70 3.69
N SER A 201 7.61 -2.50 4.69
CA SER A 201 7.52 -3.96 4.53
C SER A 201 6.48 -4.42 3.49
N LEU A 202 5.66 -3.51 2.96
CA LEU A 202 4.72 -3.77 1.86
C LEU A 202 5.35 -3.65 0.46
N ILE A 203 6.54 -3.04 0.36
CA ILE A 203 7.28 -2.84 -0.91
C ILE A 203 7.90 -4.13 -1.46
N PRO A 204 8.54 -5.00 -0.64
CA PRO A 204 9.18 -6.22 -1.13
C PRO A 204 8.32 -7.06 -2.08
N SER A 205 8.93 -7.44 -3.21
CA SER A 205 8.36 -8.35 -4.20
C SER A 205 9.48 -9.18 -4.82
N THR A 206 9.19 -10.43 -5.13
CA THR A 206 10.15 -11.32 -5.82
C THR A 206 10.37 -10.93 -7.27
N ASP A 207 9.40 -10.25 -7.89
CA ASP A 207 9.51 -9.67 -9.21
C ASP A 207 10.26 -8.32 -9.12
N LYS A 208 11.37 -8.21 -9.87
CA LYS A 208 12.25 -7.04 -9.84
C LYS A 208 11.54 -5.77 -10.34
N ASN A 209 10.71 -5.87 -11.37
CA ASN A 209 10.02 -4.72 -11.94
C ASN A 209 8.94 -4.22 -10.97
N VAL A 210 8.18 -5.15 -10.39
CA VAL A 210 7.17 -4.83 -9.37
C VAL A 210 7.80 -4.24 -8.12
N LEU A 211 8.94 -4.77 -7.67
CA LEU A 211 9.68 -4.25 -6.51
C LEU A 211 10.02 -2.76 -6.66
N TRP A 212 10.65 -2.39 -7.78
CA TRP A 212 11.05 -1.00 -8.01
C TRP A 212 9.85 -0.08 -8.26
N ALA A 213 8.84 -0.53 -9.01
CA ALA A 213 7.62 0.24 -9.20
C ALA A 213 6.86 0.46 -7.86
N LYS A 214 6.70 -0.57 -7.02
CA LYS A 214 6.14 -0.45 -5.67
C LYS A 214 6.93 0.54 -4.83
N SER A 215 8.27 0.53 -4.88
CA SER A 215 9.09 1.47 -4.10
C SER A 215 8.80 2.93 -4.46
N ILE A 216 8.62 3.25 -5.75
CA ILE A 216 8.29 4.59 -6.21
C ILE A 216 6.87 4.97 -5.78
N VAL A 217 5.90 4.09 -6.04
CA VAL A 217 4.48 4.34 -5.73
C VAL A 217 4.25 4.51 -4.22
N TYR A 218 4.79 3.60 -3.41
CA TYR A 218 4.65 3.66 -1.95
C TYR A 218 5.44 4.83 -1.36
N GLY A 219 6.64 5.12 -1.88
CA GLY A 219 7.45 6.26 -1.45
C GLY A 219 6.78 7.60 -1.73
N LEU A 220 6.31 7.82 -2.96
CA LEU A 220 5.55 9.02 -3.34
C LEU A 220 4.22 9.12 -2.57
N GLY A 221 3.51 8.00 -2.42
CA GLY A 221 2.25 7.93 -1.69
C GLY A 221 2.40 8.28 -0.22
N ALA A 222 3.43 7.76 0.46
CA ALA A 222 3.75 8.11 1.83
C ALA A 222 4.17 9.59 1.95
N GLY A 223 5.00 10.07 1.03
CA GLY A 223 5.43 11.46 0.96
C GLY A 223 4.27 12.45 0.82
N LEU A 224 3.36 12.20 -0.12
CA LEU A 224 2.15 12.99 -0.31
C LEU A 224 1.21 12.87 0.91
N GLY A 225 1.07 11.66 1.45
CA GLY A 225 0.29 11.40 2.66
C GLY A 225 0.81 12.22 3.85
N ALA A 226 2.11 12.26 4.07
CA ALA A 226 2.74 13.05 5.13
C ALA A 226 2.51 14.56 4.96
N VAL A 227 2.37 15.05 3.73
CA VAL A 227 2.07 16.47 3.44
C VAL A 227 0.58 16.79 3.62
N ILE A 228 -0.32 15.87 3.24
CA ILE A 228 -1.77 16.16 3.14
C ILE A 228 -2.55 15.75 4.40
N LEU A 229 -2.21 14.61 5.00
CA LEU A 229 -2.99 14.02 6.08
C LEU A 229 -2.97 14.79 7.41
N PRO A 230 -1.86 15.42 7.85
CA PRO A 230 -1.85 16.11 9.14
C PRO A 230 -2.98 17.12 9.31
N ALA A 231 -3.22 17.97 8.31
CA ALA A 231 -4.31 18.94 8.32
C ALA A 231 -5.70 18.26 8.44
N LYS A 232 -5.90 17.13 7.76
CA LYS A 232 -7.17 16.36 7.82
C LYS A 232 -7.44 15.77 9.21
N PHE A 233 -6.39 15.44 9.96
CA PHE A 233 -6.51 14.95 11.33
C PHE A 233 -6.48 16.08 12.38
N GLY A 234 -6.50 17.34 11.93
CA GLY A 234 -6.42 18.51 12.80
C GLY A 234 -5.10 18.57 13.56
N LEU A 235 -4.00 18.21 12.90
CA LEU A 235 -2.62 18.41 13.35
C LEU A 235 -2.03 19.64 12.65
N ASN A 236 -1.00 20.25 13.24
CA ASN A 236 -0.28 21.38 12.66
C ASN A 236 0.66 20.94 11.53
N ASP A 237 0.21 21.08 10.30
CA ASP A 237 0.93 20.66 9.09
C ASP A 237 2.09 21.59 8.68
N ARG A 238 2.27 22.75 9.33
CA ARG A 238 3.32 23.72 8.95
C ARG A 238 4.71 23.11 8.88
N GLY A 239 5.00 22.13 9.74
CA GLY A 239 6.29 21.42 9.75
C GLY A 239 6.63 20.73 8.42
N VAL A 240 5.63 20.42 7.60
CA VAL A 240 5.79 19.73 6.30
C VAL A 240 5.28 20.57 5.12
N THR A 241 4.49 21.62 5.37
CA THR A 241 3.87 22.44 4.33
C THR A 241 4.40 23.87 4.23
N LYS A 242 5.31 24.30 5.13
CA LYS A 242 5.80 25.70 5.23
C LYS A 242 6.21 26.33 3.90
N THR A 243 6.92 25.59 3.06
CA THR A 243 7.36 26.04 1.73
C THR A 243 7.20 24.94 0.70
N THR A 244 7.20 25.29 -0.59
CA THR A 244 7.28 24.30 -1.69
C THR A 244 8.49 23.38 -1.54
N GLN A 245 9.63 23.93 -1.09
CA GLN A 245 10.82 23.15 -0.77
C GLN A 245 10.57 22.16 0.38
N THR A 246 9.89 22.56 1.45
CA THR A 246 9.57 21.67 2.59
C THR A 246 8.67 20.52 2.14
N LYS A 247 7.67 20.79 1.30
CA LYS A 247 6.80 19.76 0.71
C LYS A 247 7.62 18.80 -0.18
N GLY A 248 8.46 19.35 -1.05
CA GLY A 248 9.33 18.58 -1.93
C GLY A 248 10.31 17.70 -1.16
N LEU A 249 10.94 18.23 -0.11
CA LEU A 249 11.84 17.47 0.77
C LEU A 249 11.09 16.38 1.52
N THR A 250 9.88 16.64 2.01
CA THR A 250 9.05 15.62 2.68
C THR A 250 8.81 14.45 1.73
N ILE A 251 8.37 14.72 0.50
CA ILE A 251 8.13 13.68 -0.51
C ILE A 251 9.43 12.95 -0.85
N ALA A 252 10.53 13.67 -1.02
CA ALA A 252 11.84 13.10 -1.35
C ALA A 252 12.35 12.17 -0.26
N TYR A 253 12.14 12.48 1.02
CA TYR A 253 12.60 11.65 2.14
C TYR A 253 11.87 10.30 2.15
N TYR A 254 10.54 10.31 2.02
CA TYR A 254 9.76 9.07 1.98
C TYR A 254 10.06 8.23 0.73
N LEU A 255 10.30 8.87 -0.42
CA LEU A 255 10.77 8.18 -1.61
C LEU A 255 12.15 7.54 -1.40
N PHE A 256 13.07 8.26 -0.77
CA PHE A 256 14.40 7.74 -0.45
C PHE A 256 14.34 6.49 0.44
N GLY A 257 13.58 6.53 1.54
CA GLY A 257 13.41 5.36 2.41
C GLY A 257 12.81 4.14 1.68
N ALA A 258 11.87 4.37 0.76
CA ALA A 258 11.27 3.32 -0.06
C ALA A 258 12.26 2.72 -1.07
N LEU A 259 13.09 3.55 -1.72
CA LEU A 259 14.13 3.08 -2.64
C LEU A 259 15.23 2.28 -1.91
N VAL A 260 15.63 2.73 -0.72
CA VAL A 260 16.57 1.99 0.14
C VAL A 260 15.99 0.65 0.55
N THR A 261 14.68 0.58 0.83
CA THR A 261 13.99 -0.70 1.11
C THR A 261 14.13 -1.67 -0.06
N ALA A 262 13.86 -1.23 -1.29
CA ALA A 262 13.95 -2.06 -2.49
C ALA A 262 15.39 -2.54 -2.77
N ALA A 263 16.37 -1.65 -2.62
CA ALA A 263 17.78 -1.99 -2.75
C ALA A 263 18.21 -3.03 -1.69
N SER A 264 17.84 -2.80 -0.43
CA SER A 264 18.17 -3.69 0.69
C SER A 264 17.54 -5.06 0.54
N PHE A 265 16.26 -5.13 0.14
CA PHE A 265 15.60 -6.41 -0.15
C PHE A 265 16.32 -7.18 -1.25
N SER A 266 16.74 -6.51 -2.32
CA SER A 266 17.48 -7.12 -3.43
C SER A 266 18.81 -7.74 -2.97
N ILE A 267 19.50 -7.08 -2.02
CA ILE A 267 20.76 -7.58 -1.44
C ILE A 267 20.48 -8.75 -0.49
N LEU A 268 19.57 -8.59 0.47
CA LEU A 268 19.26 -9.61 1.48
C LEU A 268 18.73 -10.89 0.83
N LYS A 269 17.90 -10.79 -0.22
CA LYS A 269 17.42 -11.95 -0.99
C LYS A 269 18.57 -12.70 -1.67
N LYS A 270 19.54 -11.99 -2.26
CA LYS A 270 20.73 -12.62 -2.87
C LYS A 270 21.57 -13.37 -1.82
N LEU A 271 21.75 -12.78 -0.64
CA LEU A 271 22.50 -13.40 0.46
C LEU A 271 21.79 -14.66 0.99
N SER A 272 20.46 -14.58 1.17
CA SER A 272 19.65 -15.71 1.62
C SER A 272 19.64 -16.88 0.63
N ASN A 273 19.65 -16.59 -0.68
CA ASN A 273 19.67 -17.62 -1.72
C ASN A 273 21.07 -18.26 -1.92
N LYS A 274 22.13 -17.70 -1.34
CA LYS A 274 23.51 -18.19 -1.48
C LYS A 274 23.92 -19.15 -0.35
N SER A 275 23.04 -19.42 0.61
CA SER A 275 23.33 -20.23 1.81
C SER A 275 23.02 -21.74 1.68
N TYR A 276 22.83 -22.27 0.46
CA TYR A 276 22.75 -23.70 0.18
C TYR A 276 23.39 -24.02 -1.16
#